data_AF-A0A260ZZ17-F1
#
_entry.id   AF-A0A260ZZ17-F1
#
_cell.length_a   1.000
_cell.length_b   1.000
_cell.length_c   1.000
_cell.angle_alpha   90.00
_cell.angle_beta   90.00
_cell.angle_gamma   90.00
#
_symmetry.space_group_name_H-M   'P 1'
#
loop_
_entity.id
_entity.type
_entity.pdbx_description
1 polymer ?
#
loop_
_entity_poly.entity_id
_entity_poly.type
_entity_poly.pdbx_seq_one_letter_code
_entity_poly.pdbx_strand_id
1 'polypeptide(L)'
;MPNLDELLSIKKRLKATEITTTLPSGEVKIEKKGEDGTYEEVGIQELEDVPISNRRRKKVEYLQRRGFIVDLEPDLVVGVALEDVLFGSQDVAADLDILLNQKITHIINVGTGIPNHFPTKFEYLKIDILDLPETKIIDYFDK
;
A
#
# COMPACT_ATOMS: atom_id res chain seq x y z
N MET A 1 3.86 42.53 -23.29
CA MET A 1 4.00 41.07 -23.06
C MET A 1 5.40 40.84 -22.51
N PRO A 2 5.56 39.99 -21.47
CA PRO A 2 6.89 39.71 -20.92
C PRO A 2 7.80 39.10 -21.99
N ASN A 3 9.07 39.50 -21.99
CA ASN A 3 10.06 39.04 -22.95
C ASN A 3 10.43 37.57 -22.69
N LEU A 4 10.70 36.79 -23.74
CA LEU A 4 10.97 35.34 -23.63
C LEU A 4 12.20 35.06 -22.76
N ASP A 5 13.23 35.89 -22.86
CA ASP A 5 14.45 35.80 -22.04
C ASP A 5 14.17 36.06 -20.55
N GLU A 6 13.24 36.96 -20.27
CA GLU A 6 12.82 37.30 -18.91
C GLU A 6 12.06 36.11 -18.28
N LEU A 7 11.18 35.47 -19.04
CA LEU A 7 10.47 34.24 -18.61
C LEU A 7 11.43 33.06 -18.39
N LEU A 8 12.44 32.88 -19.25
CA LEU A 8 13.46 31.85 -19.10
C LEU A 8 14.32 32.08 -17.84
N SER A 9 14.64 33.33 -17.52
CA SER A 9 15.38 33.68 -16.31
C SER A 9 14.58 33.39 -15.03
N ILE A 10 13.26 33.61 -15.05
CA ILE A 10 12.35 33.32 -13.93
C ILE A 10 12.23 31.81 -13.71
N LYS A 11 12.26 31.00 -14.79
CA LYS A 11 12.20 29.54 -14.73
C LYS A 11 13.29 28.94 -13.84
N LYS A 12 14.49 29.52 -13.84
CA LYS A 12 15.62 29.10 -12.97
C LYS A 12 15.40 29.43 -11.49
N ARG A 13 14.57 30.43 -11.17
CA ARG A 13 14.28 30.88 -9.79
C ARG A 13 13.09 30.16 -9.14
N LEU A 14 12.32 29.40 -9.92
CA LEU A 14 11.21 28.59 -9.40
C LEU A 14 11.75 27.39 -8.62
N LYS A 15 11.15 27.10 -7.46
CA LYS A 15 11.50 25.97 -6.59
C LYS A 15 11.54 24.66 -7.39
N ALA A 16 12.42 23.75 -6.99
CA ALA A 16 12.43 22.40 -7.53
C ALA A 16 11.06 21.75 -7.28
N THR A 17 10.44 21.24 -8.35
CA THR A 17 9.12 20.63 -8.35
C THR A 17 9.20 19.27 -9.02
N GLU A 18 8.62 18.27 -8.37
CA GLU A 18 8.40 16.93 -8.90
C GLU A 18 6.88 16.76 -9.10
N ILE A 19 6.48 16.29 -10.28
CA ILE A 19 5.08 16.07 -10.63
C ILE A 19 4.87 14.56 -10.79
N THR A 20 3.92 14.03 -10.02
CA THR A 20 3.52 12.62 -10.12
C THR A 20 2.15 12.54 -10.77
N THR A 21 2.07 11.91 -11.94
CA THR A 21 0.82 11.73 -12.69
C THR A 21 0.47 10.25 -12.72
N THR A 22 -0.67 9.89 -12.12
CA THR A 22 -1.22 8.54 -12.20
C THR A 22 -2.18 8.46 -13.38
N LEU A 23 -1.87 7.58 -14.34
CA LEU A 23 -2.73 7.34 -15.50
C LEU A 23 -3.94 6.46 -15.12
N PRO A 24 -5.01 6.49 -15.92
CA PRO A 24 -6.16 5.59 -15.73
C PRO A 24 -5.81 4.10 -15.80
N SER A 25 -4.65 3.74 -16.37
CA SER A 25 -4.09 2.39 -16.41
C SER A 25 -3.43 1.94 -15.10
N GLY A 26 -3.28 2.83 -14.11
CA GLY A 26 -2.58 2.56 -12.85
C GLY A 26 -1.07 2.81 -12.91
N GLU A 27 -0.51 3.10 -14.09
CA GLU A 27 0.89 3.47 -14.25
C GLU A 27 1.15 4.87 -13.67
N VAL A 28 2.25 5.00 -12.91
CA VAL A 28 2.65 6.25 -12.27
C VAL A 28 3.85 6.82 -13.01
N LYS A 29 3.68 8.01 -13.60
CA LYS A 29 4.76 8.78 -14.22
C LYS A 29 5.28 9.83 -13.26
N ILE A 30 6.61 9.91 -13.12
CA ILE A 30 7.29 10.93 -12.31
C ILE A 30 8.12 11.80 -13.23
N GLU A 31 7.81 13.10 -13.26
CA GLU A 31 8.55 14.11 -13.98
C GLU A 31 9.30 15.00 -13.00
N LYS A 32 10.62 15.13 -13.20
CA LYS A 32 11.47 15.99 -12.37
C LYS A 32 11.99 17.16 -13.18
N LYS A 33 11.98 18.34 -12.57
CA LYS A 33 12.55 19.55 -13.18
C LYS A 33 14.10 19.50 -13.12
N GLY A 34 14.73 19.49 -14.29
CA GLY A 34 16.19 19.63 -14.45
C GLY A 34 16.69 21.05 -14.21
N GLU A 35 18.00 21.24 -14.17
CA GLU A 35 18.64 22.54 -13.87
C GLU A 35 18.34 23.62 -14.93
N ASP A 36 18.06 23.20 -16.16
CA ASP A 36 17.62 24.07 -17.28
C ASP A 36 16.10 24.37 -17.24
N GLY A 37 15.42 23.85 -16.23
CA GLY A 37 14.00 24.03 -15.98
C GLY A 37 13.09 23.19 -16.90
N THR A 38 13.65 22.40 -17.82
CA THR A 38 12.91 21.35 -18.54
C THR A 38 12.51 20.23 -17.59
N TYR A 39 11.40 19.56 -17.88
CA TYR A 39 10.98 18.36 -17.15
C TYR A 39 11.47 17.14 -17.89
N GLU A 40 12.16 16.25 -17.18
CA GLU A 40 12.65 14.98 -17.70
C GLU A 40 11.82 13.85 -17.07
N GLU A 41 11.33 12.93 -17.91
CA GLU A 41 10.70 11.69 -17.43
C GLU A 41 11.79 10.82 -16.81
N VAL A 42 11.68 10.55 -15.51
CA VAL A 42 12.61 9.64 -14.83
C VAL A 42 12.12 8.22 -15.11
N GLY A 43 12.90 7.46 -15.88
CA GLY A 43 12.62 6.05 -16.14
C GLY A 43 12.51 5.28 -14.83
N ILE A 44 11.42 4.55 -14.67
CA ILE A 44 11.15 3.68 -13.52
C ILE A 44 12.18 2.55 -13.57
N GLN A 45 13.35 2.76 -12.96
CA GLN A 45 14.25 1.66 -12.62
C GLN A 45 13.54 0.76 -11.63
N GLU A 46 13.71 -0.54 -11.84
CA GLU A 46 13.06 -1.66 -11.17
C GLU A 46 12.80 -1.40 -9.68
N LEU A 47 11.51 -1.52 -9.34
CA LEU A 47 10.89 -1.71 -8.03
C LEU A 47 11.86 -1.98 -6.87
N GLU A 48 12.10 -0.96 -6.05
CA GLU A 48 12.34 -1.12 -4.60
C GLU A 48 12.05 0.17 -3.81
N ASP A 49 12.14 1.36 -4.42
CA ASP A 49 11.88 2.63 -3.73
C ASP A 49 10.77 3.47 -4.41
N VAL A 50 9.51 3.09 -4.24
CA VAL A 50 8.40 4.01 -4.57
C VAL A 50 8.46 5.17 -3.56
N PRO A 51 8.64 6.43 -3.98
CA PRO A 51 8.70 7.55 -3.04
C PRO A 51 7.38 7.64 -2.27
N ILE A 52 7.44 7.32 -0.98
CA ILE A 52 6.29 7.31 -0.08
C ILE A 52 5.62 8.68 -0.16
N SER A 53 4.34 8.70 -0.57
CA SER A 53 3.53 9.92 -0.62
C SER A 53 3.75 10.78 0.63
N ASN A 54 3.99 12.09 0.44
CA ASN A 54 4.13 13.05 1.54
C ASN A 54 3.00 12.96 2.57
N ARG A 55 1.81 12.51 2.16
CA ARG A 55 0.67 12.24 3.03
C ARG A 55 0.91 11.03 3.94
N ARG A 56 1.40 9.92 3.38
CA ARG A 56 1.72 8.69 4.15
C ARG A 56 2.86 8.98 5.13
N ARG A 57 3.91 9.68 4.71
CA ARG A 57 5.03 10.07 5.58
C ARG A 57 4.60 10.91 6.78
N LYS A 58 3.78 11.95 6.57
CA LYS A 58 3.23 12.78 7.67
C LYS A 58 2.35 11.99 8.63
N LYS A 59 1.56 11.04 8.11
CA LYS A 59 0.71 10.17 8.94
C LYS A 59 1.56 9.24 9.82
N VAL A 60 2.60 8.62 9.24
CA VAL A 60 3.54 7.77 9.97
C VAL A 60 4.22 8.57 11.08
N GLU A 61 4.77 9.75 10.76
CA GLU A 61 5.43 10.62 11.74
C GLU A 61 4.48 11.05 12.87
N TYR A 62 3.22 11.37 12.55
CA TYR A 62 2.20 11.70 13.54
C TYR A 62 1.90 10.52 14.48
N LEU A 63 1.80 9.31 13.96
CA LEU A 63 1.55 8.09 14.76
C LEU A 63 2.77 7.74 15.63
N GLN A 64 3.98 7.82 15.09
CA GLN A 64 5.22 7.60 15.83
C GLN A 64 5.35 8.58 17.01
N ARG A 65 5.02 9.86 16.83
CA ARG A 65 5.01 10.86 17.91
C ARG A 65 4.02 10.53 19.04
N ARG A 66 3.02 9.68 18.78
CA ARG A 66 2.04 9.20 19.78
C ARG A 66 2.43 7.86 20.40
N GLY A 67 3.63 7.36 20.10
CA GLY A 67 4.14 6.10 20.63
C GLY A 67 3.71 4.86 19.84
N PHE A 68 3.06 5.02 18.67
CA PHE A 68 2.75 3.87 17.82
C PHE A 68 3.99 3.42 17.04
N ILE A 69 4.23 2.11 17.06
CA ILE A 69 5.18 1.45 16.15
C ILE A 69 4.43 1.20 14.85
N VAL A 70 4.80 1.91 13.80
CA VAL A 70 4.13 1.78 12.49
C VAL A 70 4.90 0.75 11.68
N ASP A 71 4.24 -0.35 11.37
CA ASP A 71 4.78 -1.34 10.43
C ASP A 71 4.62 -0.83 9.00
N LEU A 72 5.68 -0.98 8.21
CA LEU A 72 5.76 -0.53 6.82
C LEU A 72 6.13 -1.66 5.86
N GLU A 73 6.60 -2.78 6.40
CA GLU A 73 7.01 -3.93 5.62
C GLU A 73 5.83 -4.88 5.47
N PRO A 74 5.52 -5.34 4.25
CA PRO A 74 4.46 -6.32 4.06
C PRO A 74 4.88 -7.67 4.64
N ASP A 75 4.01 -8.30 5.42
CA ASP A 75 4.27 -9.62 5.99
C ASP A 75 3.65 -10.71 5.11
N LEU A 76 4.46 -11.28 4.22
CA LEU A 76 4.05 -12.35 3.30
C LEU A 76 4.33 -13.76 3.83
N VAL A 77 4.59 -13.91 5.13
CA VAL A 77 4.88 -15.21 5.72
C VAL A 77 3.59 -15.99 5.97
N VAL A 78 3.55 -17.23 5.48
CA VAL A 78 2.44 -18.17 5.71
C VAL A 78 2.81 -19.13 6.84
N GLY A 79 1.98 -19.19 7.87
CA GLY A 79 2.05 -20.16 8.95
C GLY A 79 1.18 -21.39 8.65
N VAL A 80 1.65 -22.56 9.07
CA VAL A 80 0.91 -23.83 8.97
C VAL A 80 0.59 -24.29 10.39
N ALA A 81 -0.68 -24.31 10.75
CA ALA A 81 -1.14 -24.85 12.03
C ALA A 81 -1.38 -26.36 11.94
N LEU A 82 -2.04 -26.80 10.86
CA LEU A 82 -2.32 -28.21 10.53
C LEU A 82 -2.20 -28.39 9.01
N GLU A 83 -2.22 -29.64 8.55
CA GLU A 83 -2.06 -30.00 7.12
C GLU A 83 -2.95 -29.17 6.18
N ASP A 84 -4.20 -28.94 6.56
CA ASP A 84 -5.18 -28.15 5.80
C ASP A 84 -5.56 -26.82 6.46
N VAL A 85 -4.83 -26.40 7.50
CA VAL A 85 -5.13 -25.15 8.24
C VAL A 85 -3.89 -24.27 8.24
N LEU A 86 -3.95 -23.23 7.41
CA LEU A 86 -2.94 -22.19 7.31
C LEU A 86 -3.45 -20.90 7.94
N PHE A 87 -2.53 -20.07 8.41
CA PHE A 87 -2.81 -18.74 8.92
C PHE A 87 -1.76 -17.74 8.43
N GLY A 88 -2.15 -16.48 8.29
CA GLY A 88 -1.28 -15.44 7.78
C GLY A 88 -1.89 -14.06 8.00
N SER A 89 -1.13 -13.04 7.63
CA SER A 89 -1.55 -11.64 7.73
C SER A 89 -2.60 -11.29 6.66
N GLN A 90 -3.10 -10.05 6.71
CA GLN A 90 -3.91 -9.49 5.62
C GLN A 90 -3.12 -9.45 4.29
N ASP A 91 -1.80 -9.24 4.34
CA ASP A 91 -0.97 -9.12 3.14
C ASP A 91 -0.92 -10.46 2.38
N VAL A 92 -0.80 -11.58 3.10
CA VAL A 92 -0.91 -12.94 2.52
C VAL A 92 -2.27 -13.13 1.86
N ALA A 93 -3.35 -12.71 2.50
CA ALA A 93 -4.71 -12.85 1.95
C ALA A 93 -4.96 -11.93 0.74
N ALA A 94 -4.14 -10.90 0.55
CA ALA A 94 -4.18 -10.00 -0.60
C ALA A 94 -3.29 -10.47 -1.77
N ASP A 95 -2.41 -11.45 -1.56
CA ASP A 95 -1.53 -11.99 -2.59
C ASP A 95 -2.12 -13.25 -3.23
N LEU A 96 -2.49 -13.15 -4.51
CA LEU A 96 -3.13 -14.24 -5.24
C LEU A 96 -2.18 -15.42 -5.51
N ASP A 97 -0.90 -15.15 -5.77
CA ASP A 97 0.04 -16.17 -6.18
C ASP A 97 0.38 -17.07 -5.00
N ILE A 98 0.53 -16.49 -3.80
CA ILE A 98 0.71 -17.24 -2.56
C ILE A 98 -0.50 -18.14 -2.31
N LEU A 99 -1.73 -17.62 -2.41
CA LEU A 99 -2.94 -18.38 -2.17
C LEU A 99 -3.10 -19.58 -3.13
N LEU A 100 -2.78 -19.39 -4.42
CA LEU A 100 -2.83 -20.45 -5.41
C LEU A 100 -1.73 -21.49 -5.21
N ASN A 101 -0.50 -21.07 -4.88
CA ASN A 101 0.62 -21.97 -4.61
C ASN A 101 0.34 -22.88 -3.40
N GLN A 102 -0.33 -22.33 -2.38
CA GLN A 102 -0.78 -23.09 -1.20
C GLN A 102 -2.09 -23.87 -1.43
N LYS A 103 -2.66 -23.81 -2.65
CA LYS A 103 -3.91 -24.49 -3.03
C LYS A 103 -5.09 -24.17 -2.11
N ILE A 104 -5.16 -22.93 -1.64
CA ILE A 104 -6.24 -22.49 -0.75
C ILE A 104 -7.56 -22.48 -1.54
N THR A 105 -8.62 -22.92 -0.88
CA THR A 105 -9.98 -22.95 -1.44
C THR A 105 -10.95 -22.09 -0.63
N HIS A 106 -10.76 -22.05 0.68
CA HIS A 106 -11.59 -21.33 1.64
C HIS A 106 -10.73 -20.37 2.46
N ILE A 107 -11.24 -19.16 2.70
CA ILE A 107 -10.55 -18.13 3.48
C ILE A 107 -11.49 -17.63 4.58
N ILE A 108 -11.02 -17.68 5.82
CA ILE A 108 -11.71 -17.09 6.97
C ILE A 108 -11.12 -15.70 7.21
N ASN A 109 -11.90 -14.66 6.92
CA ASN A 109 -11.52 -13.28 7.18
C ASN A 109 -12.09 -12.83 8.53
N VAL A 110 -11.24 -12.81 9.55
CA VAL A 110 -11.62 -12.41 10.92
C VAL A 110 -11.42 -10.92 11.22
N GLY A 111 -10.83 -10.17 10.28
CA GLY A 111 -10.40 -8.79 10.51
C GLY A 111 -11.51 -7.77 10.29
N THR A 112 -11.75 -6.94 11.31
CA THR A 112 -12.75 -5.88 11.23
C THR A 112 -12.39 -4.85 10.15
N GLY A 113 -13.31 -4.63 9.20
CA GLY A 113 -13.16 -3.61 8.16
C GLY A 113 -12.23 -4.00 7.01
N ILE A 114 -11.75 -5.25 6.98
CA ILE A 114 -10.94 -5.79 5.89
C ILE A 114 -11.88 -6.33 4.80
N PRO A 115 -11.75 -5.90 3.53
CA PRO A 115 -12.52 -6.46 2.42
C PRO A 115 -11.96 -7.82 1.99
N ASN A 116 -12.81 -8.66 1.41
CA ASN A 116 -12.35 -9.90 0.77
C ASN A 116 -11.71 -9.51 -0.57
N HIS A 117 -10.43 -9.84 -0.77
CA HIS A 117 -9.67 -9.40 -1.94
C HIS A 117 -10.08 -10.15 -3.22
N PHE A 118 -10.45 -11.42 -3.11
CA PHE A 118 -10.75 -12.29 -4.27
C PHE A 118 -12.08 -13.06 -4.13
N PRO A 119 -13.22 -12.38 -3.93
CA PRO A 119 -14.50 -13.02 -3.59
C PRO A 119 -15.06 -13.92 -4.69
N THR A 120 -14.55 -13.80 -5.93
CA THR A 120 -14.97 -14.64 -7.06
C THR A 120 -14.13 -15.91 -7.24
N LYS A 121 -12.98 -16.02 -6.55
CA LYS A 121 -12.02 -17.12 -6.73
C LYS A 121 -11.96 -18.09 -5.55
N PHE A 122 -12.32 -17.62 -4.35
CA PHE A 122 -12.29 -18.41 -3.12
C PHE A 122 -13.62 -18.27 -2.39
N GLU A 123 -13.95 -19.27 -1.58
CA GLU A 123 -15.08 -19.18 -0.66
C GLU A 123 -14.65 -18.45 0.62
N TYR A 124 -15.43 -17.46 1.04
CA TYR A 124 -15.09 -16.64 2.20
C TYR A 124 -16.09 -16.82 3.33
N LEU A 125 -15.57 -17.02 4.53
CA LEU A 125 -16.29 -16.78 5.78
C LEU A 125 -15.75 -15.49 6.39
N LYS A 126 -16.58 -14.44 6.41
CA LYS A 126 -16.20 -13.16 7.01
C LYS A 126 -16.83 -13.01 8.40
N ILE A 127 -15.99 -12.82 9.41
CA ILE A 127 -16.40 -12.61 10.80
C ILE A 127 -15.67 -11.37 11.31
N ASP A 128 -16.33 -10.23 11.45
CA ASP A 128 -15.67 -9.03 11.98
C ASP A 128 -15.42 -9.18 13.50
N ILE A 129 -14.15 -9.40 13.87
CA ILE A 129 -13.68 -9.46 15.26
C ILE A 129 -12.70 -8.31 15.49
N LEU A 130 -12.88 -7.57 16.60
CA LEU A 130 -11.97 -6.51 17.00
C LEU A 130 -10.84 -7.09 17.86
N ASP A 131 -9.59 -6.73 17.56
CA ASP A 131 -8.43 -7.05 18.39
C ASP A 131 -8.33 -6.05 19.55
N LEU A 132 -9.27 -6.18 20.49
CA LEU A 132 -9.37 -5.35 21.69
C LEU A 132 -9.51 -6.27 22.90
N PRO A 133 -8.89 -5.94 24.05
CA PRO A 133 -9.00 -6.75 25.26
C PRO A 133 -10.44 -6.88 25.77
N GLU A 134 -11.31 -5.93 25.42
CA GLU A 134 -12.74 -5.96 25.76
C GLU A 134 -13.55 -6.95 24.89
N THR A 135 -12.99 -7.39 23.75
CA THR A 135 -13.70 -8.25 22.80
C THR A 135 -13.58 -9.70 23.22
N LYS A 136 -14.71 -10.33 23.54
CA LYS A 136 -14.79 -11.75 23.89
C LYS A 136 -14.80 -12.61 22.62
N ILE A 137 -13.63 -13.11 22.24
CA ILE A 137 -13.45 -13.93 21.03
C ILE A 137 -14.27 -15.24 21.11
N ILE A 138 -14.53 -15.74 22.33
CA ILE A 138 -15.30 -16.97 22.58
C ILE A 138 -16.72 -16.87 22.00
N ASP A 139 -17.32 -15.67 21.99
CA ASP A 139 -18.69 -15.46 21.49
C ASP A 139 -18.81 -15.69 19.96
N TYR A 140 -17.68 -15.91 19.27
CA TYR A 140 -17.60 -16.11 17.82
C TYR A 140 -17.26 -17.56 17.43
N PHE A 141 -17.03 -18.46 18.38
CA PHE A 141 -16.61 -19.84 18.06
C PHE A 141 -17.71 -20.69 17.43
N ASP A 142 -18.98 -20.35 17.69
CA ASP A 142 -20.14 -21.09 17.18
C ASP A 142 -20.75 -20.48 15.89
N LYS A 143 -20.09 -19.48 15.30
CA LYS A 143 -20.53 -18.83 14.04
C LYS A 143 -19.98 -19.54 12.82
#